data_AF-A0A5K0XPB1-F1
#
_entry.id   AF-A0A5K0XPB1-F1
#
_cell.length_a   1.000
_cell.length_b   1.000
_cell.length_c   1.000
_cell.angle_alpha   90.00
_cell.angle_beta   90.00
_cell.angle_gamma   90.00
#
_symmetry.space_group_name_H-M   'P 1'
#
loop_
_entity.id
_entity.type
_entity.pdbx_description
1 polymer ?
#
loop_
_entity_poly.entity_id
_entity_poly.type
_entity_poly.pdbx_seq_one_letter_code
_entity_poly.pdbx_strand_id
1 'polypeptide(L)' 'TDGIGLSAPQVGLNIQLMVFNPAGERGVGEELVLINPRVYKYSKKIVPFNEGCLSFPGIYADVE' A
#
# COMPACT_ATOMS: atom_id res chain seq x y z
N THR A 1 -13.99 1.36 5.63
CA THR A 1 -12.91 0.49 5.14
C THR A 1 -11.69 1.35 5.14
N ASP A 2 -10.79 1.05 6.06
CA ASP A 2 -9.76 1.99 6.47
C ASP A 2 -8.43 1.49 5.89
N GLY A 3 -8.24 1.76 4.61
CA GLY A 3 -7.04 1.38 3.88
C GLY A 3 -6.06 2.54 3.81
N ILE A 4 -4.78 2.25 4.00
CA ILE A 4 -3.72 3.24 3.82
C ILE A 4 -3.20 3.29 2.38
N GLY A 5 -3.43 2.26 1.56
CA GLY A 5 -2.98 2.20 0.16
C GLY A 5 -3.85 1.33 -0.74
N LEU A 6 -3.83 1.62 -2.03
CA LEU A 6 -4.58 0.91 -3.07
C LEU A 6 -3.82 0.90 -4.40
N SER A 7 -3.80 -0.25 -5.06
CA SER A 7 -3.25 -0.42 -6.41
C SER A 7 -4.37 -0.59 -7.44
N ALA A 8 -4.14 -0.12 -8.67
CA ALA A 8 -5.13 -0.23 -9.75
C ALA A 8 -5.65 -1.67 -10.01
N PRO A 9 -4.82 -2.74 -9.92
CA PRO A 9 -5.32 -4.11 -10.09
C PRO A 9 -6.40 -4.52 -9.07
N GLN A 10 -6.38 -3.97 -7.85
CA GLN A 10 -7.39 -4.29 -6.82
C GLN A 10 -8.79 -3.79 -7.17
N VAL A 11 -8.89 -2.85 -8.11
CA VAL A 11 -10.14 -2.33 -8.66
C VAL A 11 -10.38 -2.77 -10.11
N GLY A 12 -9.69 -3.82 -10.57
CA GLY A 12 -9.89 -4.43 -11.88
C GLY A 12 -9.16 -3.77 -13.05
N LEU A 13 -8.22 -2.87 -12.77
CA LEU A 13 -7.45 -2.16 -13.80
C LEU A 13 -5.99 -2.62 -13.82
N ASN A 14 -5.59 -3.31 -14.87
CA ASN A 14 -4.22 -3.84 -14.99
C ASN A 14 -3.23 -2.79 -15.54
N ILE A 15 -2.98 -1.73 -14.75
CA ILE A 15 -2.03 -0.65 -15.05
C ILE A 15 -1.10 -0.37 -13.88
N GLN A 16 0.07 0.21 -14.14
CA GLN A 16 1.06 0.56 -13.11
C GLN A 16 0.72 1.88 -12.43
N LEU A 17 -0.25 1.83 -11.52
CA LEU A 17 -0.71 2.96 -10.72
C LEU A 17 -0.99 2.50 -9.29
N MET A 18 -0.55 3.30 -8.32
CA MET A 18 -0.93 3.14 -6.92
C MET A 18 -1.14 4.48 -6.23
N VAL A 19 -1.97 4.47 -5.21
CA VAL A 19 -2.21 5.60 -4.31
C VAL A 19 -1.98 5.16 -2.86
N PHE A 20 -1.49 6.05 -2.02
CA PHE A 20 -1.21 5.77 -0.62
C PHE A 20 -1.27 7.04 0.23
N ASN A 21 -1.81 6.91 1.44
CA ASN A 21 -1.78 7.91 2.49
C ASN A 21 -1.45 7.20 3.83
N PRO A 22 -0.29 7.49 4.46
CA PRO A 22 0.08 6.88 5.73
C PRO A 22 -0.93 7.09 6.86
N ALA A 23 -1.66 8.21 6.85
CA ALA A 23 -2.64 8.54 7.87
C ALA A 23 -3.95 7.76 7.70
N GLY A 24 -4.27 7.26 6.49
CA GLY A 24 -5.53 6.57 6.21
C GLY A 24 -6.80 7.43 6.37
N GLU A 25 -6.65 8.73 6.60
CA GLU A 25 -7.74 9.66 6.89
C GLU A 25 -7.75 10.82 5.89
N ARG A 26 -8.94 11.18 5.41
CA ARG A 26 -9.10 12.25 4.42
C ARG A 26 -8.68 13.60 5.00
N GLY A 27 -7.79 14.31 4.30
CA GLY A 27 -7.31 15.62 4.72
C GLY A 27 -6.25 15.58 5.82
N VAL A 28 -5.80 14.39 6.23
CA VAL A 28 -4.71 14.18 7.17
C VAL A 28 -3.59 13.42 6.46
N GLY A 29 -2.33 13.74 6.77
CA GLY A 29 -1.18 13.12 6.13
C GLY A 29 -0.93 13.64 4.71
N GLU A 30 -0.27 12.82 3.91
CA GLU A 30 0.12 13.14 2.52
C GLU A 30 -0.54 12.16 1.56
N GLU A 31 -1.23 12.68 0.55
CA GLU A 31 -1.79 11.88 -0.54
C GLU A 31 -0.73 11.68 -1.62
N LEU A 32 -0.17 10.48 -1.69
CA LEU A 32 0.85 10.11 -2.67
C LEU A 32 0.22 9.36 -3.84
N VAL A 33 0.52 9.83 -5.06
CA VAL A 33 0.13 9.18 -6.32
C VAL A 33 1.38 8.78 -7.08
N LEU A 34 1.50 7.49 -7.39
CA LEU A 34 2.68 6.92 -8.04
C LEU A 34 2.28 6.27 -9.37
N ILE A 35 2.80 6.82 -10.47
CA ILE A 35 2.56 6.34 -11.83
C ILE A 35 3.84 5.70 -12.34
N ASN A 36 3.76 4.47 -12.85
CA ASN A 36 4.90 3.66 -13.30
C ASN A 36 6.04 3.58 -12.25
N PRO A 37 5.76 3.34 -10.95
CA PRO A 37 6.79 3.35 -9.92
C PRO A 37 7.84 2.25 -10.13
N ARG A 38 9.08 2.55 -9.72
CA ARG A 38 10.19 1.59 -9.66
C ARG A 38 10.92 1.74 -8.34
N VAL A 39 11.22 0.62 -7.68
CA VAL A 39 12.05 0.59 -6.48
C VAL A 39 13.53 0.57 -6.89
N TYR A 40 14.26 1.65 -6.59
CA TYR A 40 15.68 1.77 -6.95
C TYR A 40 16.64 1.29 -5.87
N LYS A 41 16.23 1.37 -4.61
CA LYS A 41 17.03 0.99 -3.44
C LYS A 41 16.11 0.47 -2.34
N TYR A 42 16.64 -0.41 -1.51
CA TYR A 42 16.00 -0.93 -0.31
C TYR A 42 17.01 -1.04 0.83
N SER A 43 16.49 -1.12 2.05
CA SER A 43 17.28 -1.27 3.29
C SER A 43 17.89 -2.67 3.39
N LYS A 44 19.10 -2.80 3.97
CA LYS A 44 19.67 -4.11 4.35
C LYS A 44 19.01 -4.71 5.60
N LYS A 45 18.45 -3.86 6.45
CA LYS A 45 17.73 -4.28 7.65
C LYS A 45 16.33 -4.70 7.24
N ILE A 46 15.97 -5.92 7.57
CA ILE A 46 14.63 -6.49 7.42
C ILE A 46 13.93 -6.37 8.77
N VAL A 47 12.65 -5.99 8.77
CA VAL A 47 11.85 -5.83 9.99
C VAL A 47 10.49 -6.48 9.73
N PRO A 48 10.09 -7.50 10.51
CA PRO A 48 8.78 -8.09 10.36
C PRO A 48 7.69 -7.06 10.70
N PHE A 49 6.61 -7.05 9.93
CA PHE A 49 5.44 -6.22 10.20
C PHE A 49 4.16 -7.00 9.98
N ASN A 50 3.15 -6.73 10.82
CA ASN A 50 1.86 -7.36 10.71
C ASN A 50 1.03 -6.63 9.65
N GLU A 51 0.94 -7.20 8.45
CA GLU A 51 0.29 -6.58 7.31
C GLU A 51 -1.15 -7.08 7.12
N GLY A 52 -2.00 -6.19 6.60
CA GLY A 52 -3.35 -6.50 6.13
C GLY A 52 -3.55 -5.98 4.70
N CYS A 53 -4.54 -6.52 3.99
CA CYS A 53 -4.82 -6.15 2.61
C CYS A 53 -6.31 -6.04 2.33
N LEU A 54 -6.74 -4.98 1.64
CA LEU A 54 -8.15 -4.78 1.26
C LEU A 54 -8.71 -5.89 0.36
N SER A 55 -7.84 -6.58 -0.38
CA SER A 55 -8.23 -7.74 -1.21
C SER A 55 -8.44 -9.02 -0.39
N PHE A 56 -8.04 -9.04 0.88
CA PHE A 56 -8.16 -10.17 1.81
C PHE A 56 -8.80 -9.71 3.13
N PRO A 57 -10.12 -9.48 3.16
CA PRO A 57 -10.79 -8.89 4.32
C PRO A 57 -10.59 -9.69 5.60
N GLY A 58 -10.12 -9.03 6.65
CA GLY A 58 -9.95 -9.61 7.99
C GLY A 58 -8.72 -10.50 8.17
N ILE A 59 -7.89 -10.67 7.13
CA ILE A 59 -6.66 -11.45 7.21
C ILE A 59 -5.49 -10.53 7.53
N TYR A 60 -4.73 -10.90 8.56
CA TYR A 60 -3.51 -10.24 8.98
C TYR A 60 -2.43 -11.29 9.27
N ALA A 61 -1.19 -11.03 8.87
CA ALA A 61 -0.06 -11.92 9.08
C ALA A 61 1.26 -11.14 9.15
N ASP A 62 2.27 -11.73 9.78
CA ASP A 62 3.62 -11.17 9.80
C ASP A 62 4.32 -11.43 8.45
N VAL A 63 4.88 -10.37 7.87
CA VAL A 63 5.63 -10.37 6.60
C VAL A 63 7.02 -9.78 6.83
N GLU A 64 8.04 -10.34 6.17
CA GLU A 64 9.45 -9.91 6.21
C GLU A 64 9.91 -9.24 4.91
#